data_AF-A0A4R1G494-F1
#
_entry.id   AF-A0A4R1G494-F1
#
_cell.length_a   1.000
_cell.length_b   1.000
_cell.length_c   1.000
_cell.angle_alpha   90.00
_cell.angle_beta   90.00
_cell.angle_gamma   90.00
#
_symmetry.space_group_name_H-M   'P 1'
#
loop_
_entity.id
_entity.type
_entity.pdbx_description
1 polymer ?
#
loop_
_entity_poly.entity_id
_entity_poly.type
_entity_poly.pdbx_seq_one_letter_code
_entity_poly.pdbx_strand_id
1 'polypeptide(L)'
;MKIGRMRRLDYGLWYIGLYVFSYLWMFGIALGKDIDNSPYEFDTFQSLIIFGWVIILLIIYTLMRFYSTIARFHDLGKSGYYSLWTLIPFVSFILIFIKGEVGDNQYGKDPKSK
;
A
#
# COMPACT_ATOMS: atom_id res chain seq x y z
N MET A 1 -7.56 -18.52 -2.61
CA MET A 1 -7.77 -17.41 -1.66
C MET A 1 -8.77 -16.44 -2.29
N LYS A 2 -10.06 -16.47 -1.92
CA LYS A 2 -11.02 -15.46 -2.39
C LYS A 2 -10.71 -14.16 -1.66
N ILE A 3 -10.38 -13.11 -2.39
CA ILE A 3 -10.14 -11.78 -1.82
C ILE A 3 -11.47 -11.25 -1.30
N GLY A 4 -11.61 -11.22 0.03
CA GLY A 4 -12.81 -10.75 0.71
C GLY A 4 -12.97 -9.23 0.68
N ARG A 5 -13.91 -8.72 1.46
CA ARG A 5 -14.21 -7.29 1.57
C ARG A 5 -13.39 -6.63 2.66
N MET A 6 -12.92 -5.42 2.41
CA MET A 6 -12.16 -4.63 3.41
C MET A 6 -12.93 -3.37 3.80
N ARG A 7 -13.10 -3.15 5.11
CA ARG A 7 -13.75 -1.94 5.64
C ARG A 7 -12.91 -0.71 5.28
N ARG A 8 -13.59 0.42 5.07
CA ARG A 8 -12.92 1.70 4.74
C ARG A 8 -11.89 2.13 5.80
N LEU A 9 -12.12 1.83 7.09
CA LEU A 9 -11.20 2.15 8.18
C LEU A 9 -9.94 1.28 8.13
N ASP A 10 -10.10 -0.03 7.90
CA ASP A 10 -8.96 -0.95 7.76
C ASP A 10 -8.12 -0.58 6.53
N TYR A 11 -8.77 -0.27 5.41
CA TYR A 11 -8.12 0.23 4.20
C TYR A 11 -7.39 1.56 4.44
N GLY A 12 -8.04 2.51 5.12
CA GLY A 12 -7.47 3.81 5.46
C GLY A 12 -6.28 3.70 6.41
N LEU A 13 -6.37 2.89 7.46
CA LEU A 13 -5.27 2.61 8.39
C LEU A 13 -4.09 1.96 7.67
N TRP A 14 -4.35 0.99 6.81
CA TRP A 14 -3.31 0.34 6.01
C TRP A 14 -2.63 1.33 5.06
N TYR A 15 -3.41 2.17 4.38
CA TYR A 15 -2.89 3.22 3.50
C TYR A 15 -2.05 4.25 4.28
N ILE A 16 -2.57 4.80 5.38
CA ILE A 16 -1.85 5.77 6.22
C ILE A 16 -0.58 5.14 6.80
N GLY A 17 -0.65 3.90 7.30
CA GLY A 17 0.49 3.20 7.87
C GLY A 17 1.65 3.06 6.89
N LEU A 18 1.36 2.81 5.60
CA LEU A 18 2.39 2.74 4.56
C LEU A 18 3.02 4.09 4.23
N TYR A 19 2.22 5.15 4.19
CA TYR A 19 2.76 6.50 4.00
C TYR A 19 3.64 6.90 5.17
N VAL A 20 3.19 6.65 6.41
CA VAL A 20 4.01 6.92 7.60
C VAL A 20 5.30 6.11 7.57
N PHE A 21 5.23 4.81 7.26
CA PHE A 21 6.41 3.95 7.15
C PHE A 21 7.39 4.45 6.08
N SER A 22 6.91 4.86 4.91
CA SER A 22 7.78 5.37 3.84
C SER A 22 8.42 6.72 4.21
N TYR A 23 7.69 7.61 4.89
CA TYR A 23 8.24 8.86 5.41
C TYR A 23 9.28 8.61 6.50
N LEU A 24 9.03 7.70 7.45
CA LEU A 24 9.99 7.34 8.49
C LEU A 24 11.26 6.71 7.92
N TRP A 25 11.11 5.83 6.91
CA TRP A 25 12.23 5.24 6.20
C TRP A 25 13.10 6.30 5.51
N MET A 26 12.47 7.21 4.76
CA MET A 26 13.15 8.34 4.11
C MET A 26 13.84 9.27 5.11
N PHE A 27 13.18 9.56 6.23
CA PHE A 27 13.72 10.38 7.31
C PHE A 27 14.93 9.72 7.97
N GLY A 28 14.88 8.41 8.22
CA GLY A 28 16.01 7.65 8.77
C GLY A 28 17.24 7.69 7.86
N ILE A 29 17.05 7.54 6.54
CA ILE A 29 18.14 7.69 5.55
C ILE A 29 18.72 9.10 5.56
N ALA A 30 17.87 10.13 5.65
CA ALA A 30 18.31 11.52 5.70
C ALA A 30 19.14 11.79 6.96
N LEU A 31 18.68 11.37 8.14
CA LEU A 31 19.41 11.54 9.40
C LEU A 31 20.73 10.77 9.44
N GLY A 32 20.79 9.57 8.86
CA GLY A 32 22.03 8.78 8.81
C GLY A 32 23.16 9.51 8.09
N LYS A 33 22.84 10.27 7.03
CA LYS A 33 23.82 11.07 6.28
C LYS A 33 24.47 12.17 7.12
N ASP A 34 23.70 12.81 8.00
CA ASP A 34 24.17 13.93 8.82
C ASP A 34 25.04 13.47 10.01
N ILE A 35 24.88 12.23 10.46
CA ILE A 35 25.64 11.67 11.60
C ILE A 35 27.10 11.39 11.21
N ASP A 36 27.33 10.81 10.04
CA ASP A 36 28.68 10.32 9.67
C ASP A 36 29.53 11.36 8.91
N ASN A 37 28.92 12.47 8.42
CA ASN A 37 29.53 13.56 7.61
C ASN A 37 30.46 13.12 6.46
N SER A 38 30.52 11.82 6.17
CA SER A 38 31.24 11.21 5.08
C SER A 38 30.23 10.89 3.98
N PRO A 39 30.57 11.11 2.70
CA PRO A 39 29.79 10.53 1.62
C PRO A 39 29.75 9.02 1.83
N TYR A 40 28.55 8.41 1.84
CA TYR A 40 28.45 6.96 1.81
C TYR A 40 29.10 6.44 0.53
N GLU A 41 30.37 6.03 0.63
CA GLU A 41 31.09 5.40 -0.46
C GLU A 41 30.73 3.92 -0.49
N PHE A 42 29.70 3.59 -1.26
CA PHE A 42 29.39 2.20 -1.59
C PHE A 42 30.24 1.77 -2.78
N ASP A 43 30.89 0.62 -2.66
CA ASP A 43 31.48 -0.01 -3.84
C ASP A 43 30.36 -0.45 -4.84
N THR A 44 30.77 -0.77 -6.07
CA THR A 44 29.84 -1.17 -7.14
C THR A 44 29.02 -2.42 -6.76
N PHE A 45 29.60 -3.35 -6.02
CA PHE A 45 28.95 -4.61 -5.64
C PHE A 45 27.88 -4.38 -4.56
N GLN A 46 28.19 -3.59 -3.54
CA GLN A 46 27.26 -3.18 -2.49
C GLN A 46 26.09 -2.38 -3.06
N SER A 47 26.38 -1.47 -4.00
CA SER A 47 25.35 -0.68 -4.69
C SER A 47 24.35 -1.57 -5.44
N LEU A 48 24.81 -2.61 -6.12
CA LEU A 48 23.94 -3.56 -6.83
C LEU A 48 23.07 -4.38 -5.87
N ILE A 49 23.62 -4.80 -4.72
CA ILE A 49 22.87 -5.52 -3.69
C ILE A 49 21.76 -4.64 -3.12
N ILE A 50 22.07 -3.41 -2.71
CA ILE A 50 21.09 -2.45 -2.18
C ILE A 50 19.99 -2.19 -3.22
N PHE A 51 20.38 -1.95 -4.48
CA PHE A 51 19.43 -1.73 -5.56
C PHE A 51 18.49 -2.92 -5.78
N GLY A 52 19.02 -4.15 -5.76
CA GLY A 52 18.23 -5.38 -5.84
C GLY A 52 17.21 -5.50 -4.71
N TRP A 53 17.63 -5.24 -3.47
CA TRP A 53 16.73 -5.23 -2.31
C TRP A 53 15.63 -4.17 -2.42
N VAL A 54 15.97 -2.96 -2.86
CA VAL A 54 15.00 -1.87 -3.07
C VAL A 54 13.95 -2.28 -4.10
N ILE A 55 14.35 -2.91 -5.22
CA ILE A 55 13.39 -3.42 -6.22
C ILE A 55 12.44 -4.46 -5.62
N ILE A 56 12.97 -5.44 -4.88
CA ILE A 56 12.15 -6.50 -4.26
C ILE A 56 11.13 -5.87 -3.30
N LEU A 57 11.56 -4.94 -2.46
CA LEU A 57 10.68 -4.23 -1.53
C LEU A 57 9.61 -3.41 -2.27
N LEU A 58 9.97 -2.74 -3.36
CA LEU A 58 9.01 -1.99 -4.19
C LEU A 58 7.95 -2.90 -4.83
N ILE A 59 8.34 -4.10 -5.27
CA ILE A 59 7.41 -5.09 -5.82
C ILE A 59 6.43 -5.55 -4.73
N ILE A 60 6.94 -5.96 -3.56
CA ILE A 60 6.10 -6.40 -2.44
C ILE A 60 5.14 -5.28 -2.02
N TYR A 61 5.65 -4.05 -1.88
CA TYR A 61 4.85 -2.86 -1.57
C TYR A 61 3.71 -2.66 -2.56
N THR A 62 4.02 -2.74 -3.86
CA THR A 62 3.04 -2.55 -4.94
C THR A 62 1.98 -3.65 -4.92
N LEU A 63 2.37 -4.91 -4.76
CA LEU A 63 1.44 -6.05 -4.69
C LEU A 63 0.48 -5.93 -3.51
N MET A 64 0.98 -5.58 -2.34
CA MET A 64 0.13 -5.40 -1.15
C MET A 64 -0.86 -4.26 -1.35
N ARG A 65 -0.45 -3.18 -2.04
CA ARG A 65 -1.32 -2.03 -2.34
C ARG A 65 -2.43 -2.38 -3.31
N PHE A 66 -2.11 -3.15 -4.34
CA PHE A 66 -3.12 -3.68 -5.25
C PHE A 66 -4.09 -4.61 -4.53
N TYR A 67 -3.59 -5.53 -3.71
CA TYR A 67 -4.43 -6.48 -2.97
C TYR A 67 -5.48 -5.78 -2.09
N SER A 68 -5.04 -4.82 -1.26
CA SER A 68 -5.92 -4.05 -0.38
C SER A 68 -6.95 -3.23 -1.16
N THR A 69 -6.55 -2.71 -2.32
CA THR A 69 -7.44 -1.93 -3.20
C THR A 69 -8.49 -2.83 -3.88
N ILE A 70 -8.12 -4.04 -4.30
CA ILE A 70 -9.07 -5.02 -4.85
C ILE A 70 -10.15 -5.33 -3.80
N ALA A 71 -9.73 -5.60 -2.55
CA ALA A 71 -10.65 -5.85 -1.44
C ALA A 71 -11.57 -4.64 -1.13
N ARG A 72 -11.07 -3.41 -1.35
CA ARG A 72 -11.85 -2.17 -1.23
C ARG A 72 -12.88 -2.03 -2.35
N PHE A 73 -12.51 -2.30 -3.61
CA PHE A 73 -13.45 -2.27 -4.72
C PHE A 73 -14.52 -3.35 -4.61
N HIS A 74 -14.15 -4.53 -4.10
CA HIS A 74 -15.13 -5.57 -3.76
C HIS A 74 -16.12 -5.11 -2.69
N ASP A 75 -15.70 -4.30 -1.72
CA ASP A 75 -16.61 -3.69 -0.73
C ASP A 75 -17.54 -2.63 -1.35
N LEU A 76 -17.17 -2.05 -2.50
CA LEU A 76 -18.00 -1.13 -3.28
C LEU A 76 -18.90 -1.85 -4.30
N GLY A 77 -18.93 -3.19 -4.30
CA GLY A 77 -19.66 -4.00 -5.29
C GLY A 77 -19.08 -3.93 -6.70
N LYS A 78 -17.84 -3.45 -6.86
CA LYS A 78 -17.13 -3.32 -8.14
C LYS A 78 -16.13 -4.45 -8.34
N SER A 79 -15.80 -4.74 -9.60
CA SER A 79 -14.79 -5.74 -9.94
C SER A 79 -13.38 -5.31 -9.53
N GLY A 80 -12.52 -6.28 -9.23
CA GLY A 80 -11.11 -6.03 -8.91
C GLY A 80 -10.34 -5.29 -10.01
N TYR A 81 -10.82 -5.29 -11.26
CA TYR A 81 -10.22 -4.52 -12.36
C TYR A 81 -10.16 -3.01 -12.07
N TYR A 82 -11.13 -2.48 -11.31
CA TYR A 82 -11.10 -1.07 -10.90
C TYR A 82 -9.91 -0.74 -10.00
N SER A 83 -9.22 -1.73 -9.42
CA SER A 83 -7.96 -1.49 -8.69
C SER A 83 -6.90 -0.81 -9.56
N LEU A 84 -6.92 -1.00 -10.88
CA LEU A 84 -6.03 -0.29 -11.81
C LEU A 84 -6.21 1.23 -11.78
N TRP A 85 -7.36 1.74 -11.37
CA TRP A 85 -7.57 3.18 -11.20
C TRP A 85 -6.66 3.76 -10.11
N THR A 86 -6.12 2.94 -9.20
CA THR A 86 -5.12 3.42 -8.25
C THR A 86 -3.77 3.74 -8.89
N LEU A 87 -3.52 3.39 -10.15
CA LEU A 87 -2.40 3.96 -10.91
C LEU A 87 -2.54 5.48 -11.05
N ILE A 88 -3.77 5.99 -11.06
CA ILE A 88 -4.04 7.43 -11.00
C ILE A 88 -3.80 7.90 -9.56
N PRO A 89 -2.98 8.94 -9.35
CA PRO A 89 -2.79 9.56 -8.04
C PRO A 89 -4.13 9.93 -7.39
N PHE A 90 -4.17 9.92 -6.06
CA PHE A 90 -5.33 10.30 -5.23
C PHE A 90 -6.54 9.35 -5.28
N VAL A 91 -6.67 8.44 -6.23
CA VAL A 91 -7.79 7.47 -6.24
C VAL A 91 -7.80 6.64 -4.95
N SER A 92 -6.65 6.13 -4.52
CA SER A 92 -6.54 5.42 -3.24
C SER A 92 -6.98 6.27 -2.05
N PHE A 93 -6.71 7.58 -2.07
CA PHE A 93 -7.13 8.49 -1.01
C PHE A 93 -8.65 8.69 -1.02
N ILE A 94 -9.25 8.88 -2.19
CA ILE A 94 -10.71 9.06 -2.35
C ILE A 94 -11.46 7.81 -1.83
N LEU A 95 -10.95 6.60 -2.11
CA LEU A 95 -11.57 5.34 -1.71
C LEU A 95 -11.77 5.17 -0.19
N ILE A 96 -11.02 5.92 0.63
CA ILE A 96 -11.14 5.93 2.11
C ILE A 96 -12.47 6.56 2.54
N PHE A 97 -12.95 7.56 1.79
CA PHE A 97 -14.16 8.32 2.15
C PHE A 97 -15.46 7.69 1.63
N ILE A 98 -15.38 6.89 0.57
CA ILE A 98 -16.55 6.24 -0.02
C ILE A 98 -17.08 5.16 0.92
N LYS A 99 -18.39 5.12 1.16
CA LYS A 99 -19.05 4.07 1.96
C LYS A 99 -19.18 2.78 1.13
N GLY A 100 -18.92 1.64 1.76
CA GLY A 100 -19.17 0.31 1.19
C GLY A 100 -20.66 0.00 1.01
N GLU A 101 -20.93 -1.04 0.23
CA GLU A 101 -22.24 -1.64 0.06
C GLU A 101 -22.72 -2.25 1.39
N VAL A 102 -23.99 -2.03 1.76
CA VAL A 102 -24.56 -2.56 3.02
C VAL A 102 -25.15 -3.94 2.75
N GLY A 103 -24.87 -4.90 3.63
CA GLY A 103 -25.33 -6.28 3.47
C GLY A 103 -24.40 -7.13 2.61
N ASP A 104 -24.78 -8.37 2.39
CA ASP A 104 -23.96 -9.34 1.64
C ASP A 104 -23.90 -8.98 0.14
N ASN A 105 -22.74 -9.14 -0.47
CA ASN A 105 -22.57 -8.92 -1.91
C ASN A 105 -21.89 -10.12 -2.59
N GLN A 106 -21.74 -10.07 -3.92
CA GLN A 106 -21.13 -11.16 -4.71
C GLN A 106 -19.69 -11.53 -4.28
N TYR A 107 -19.02 -10.64 -3.55
CA TYR A 107 -17.66 -10.83 -3.05
C TYR A 107 -17.60 -11.31 -1.59
N GLY A 108 -18.74 -11.40 -0.90
CA GLY A 108 -18.86 -11.97 0.44
C GLY A 108 -19.76 -11.17 1.38
N LYS A 109 -19.82 -11.65 2.63
CA LYS A 109 -20.63 -11.06 3.69
C LYS A 109 -20.16 -9.66 4.07
N ASP A 110 -21.09 -8.84 4.58
CA ASP A 110 -20.76 -7.49 5.05
C ASP A 110 -19.64 -7.56 6.11
N PRO A 111 -18.50 -6.87 5.92
CA PRO A 111 -17.42 -6.87 6.90
C PRO A 111 -17.80 -6.19 8.23
N LYS A 112 -18.96 -5.53 8.31
CA LYS A 112 -19.56 -5.04 9.57
C LYS A 112 -20.51 -6.01 10.26
N SER A 113 -20.87 -7.13 9.64
CA SER A 113 -21.75 -8.14 10.27
C SER A 113 -21.01 -9.09 11.22
N LYS A 114 -19.74 -8.80 11.53
CA LYS A 114 -18.95 -9.52 12.53
C LYS A 114 -19.05 -8.81 13.87
#